data_AF-A0A0G4KW97-F1
#
_entry.id   AF-A0A0G4KW97-F1
#
_cell.length_a   1.000
_cell.length_b   1.000
_cell.length_c   1.000
_cell.angle_alpha   90.00
_cell.angle_beta   90.00
_cell.angle_gamma   90.00
#
_symmetry.space_group_name_H-M   'P 1'
#
loop_
_entity.id
_entity.type
_entity.pdbx_description
1 polymer ?
#
loop_
_entity_poly.entity_id
_entity_poly.type
_entity_poly.pdbx_seq_one_letter_code
_entity_poly.pdbx_strand_id
1 'polypeptide(L)'
;MGKSGSGKSSMRSIIFSNYIARDTRRLGATIDIDLSHVKFLGNLTLNLWDCGGQEAFMENYLSQQRVHVFSNVGVLIYVFDIESRDVDRDLATYVSILSALLQFSPQARIYVLIHKMDLVVPAHRESVYDERVRITEAAPAPATTPEVAAVDTTAPAATTASIPPPEAAVASTTPSFAEGVASAPTPVTDASTFELLTDTTIAQMPEQIGYLKAIGLDFGYGPSSCMQWILEHMYIYTGMPWWATIGSTVLLLRLLLLKPTLNAQQGSAKMQQLQGNAQYAALKQKMQDSMKSGDKSAMMDARQSINHIHKREGVNPFAALWGLVQIPFSYGLFI
;
A
#
# COMPACT_ATOMS: atom_id res chain seq x y z
N MET A 1 -3.18 17.18 -7.33
CA MET A 1 -2.56 16.98 -5.99
C MET A 1 -3.17 17.92 -4.95
N GLY A 2 -2.90 17.70 -3.67
CA GLY A 2 -3.44 18.49 -2.54
C GLY A 2 -3.69 17.63 -1.30
N LYS A 3 -3.83 18.27 -0.13
CA LYS A 3 -4.02 17.61 1.18
C LYS A 3 -5.16 16.60 1.20
N SER A 4 -5.05 15.57 2.03
CA SER A 4 -6.11 14.58 2.23
C SER A 4 -7.43 15.27 2.58
N GLY A 5 -8.54 14.78 2.02
CA GLY A 5 -9.86 15.37 2.25
C GLY A 5 -10.18 16.63 1.45
N SER A 6 -9.25 17.18 0.66
CA SER A 6 -9.50 18.41 -0.13
C SER A 6 -10.45 18.26 -1.32
N GLY A 7 -10.99 17.06 -1.59
CA GLY A 7 -12.01 16.83 -2.63
C GLY A 7 -11.49 16.45 -4.03
N LYS A 8 -10.21 16.09 -4.16
CA LYS A 8 -9.58 15.67 -5.45
C LYS A 8 -10.32 14.52 -6.15
N SER A 9 -10.51 13.41 -5.43
CA SER A 9 -11.18 12.21 -5.96
C SER A 9 -12.66 12.45 -6.22
N SER A 10 -13.30 13.30 -5.42
CA SER A 10 -14.67 13.73 -5.64
C SER A 10 -14.80 14.48 -6.97
N MET A 11 -13.90 15.43 -7.24
CA MET A 11 -13.86 16.20 -8.48
C MET A 11 -13.65 15.30 -9.69
N ARG A 12 -12.66 14.39 -9.62
CA ARG A 12 -12.42 13.40 -10.69
C ARG A 12 -13.66 12.56 -10.97
N SER A 13 -14.28 12.01 -9.93
CA SER A 13 -15.42 11.09 -10.08
C SER A 13 -16.66 11.79 -10.65
N ILE A 14 -16.90 13.05 -10.27
CA ILE A 14 -18.02 13.83 -10.81
C ILE A 14 -17.79 14.13 -12.29
N ILE A 15 -16.59 14.61 -12.66
CA ILE A 15 -16.31 15.08 -14.02
C ILE A 15 -16.15 13.92 -15.00
N PHE A 16 -15.49 12.83 -14.59
CA PHE A 16 -15.05 11.76 -15.49
C PHE A 16 -15.74 10.41 -15.27
N SER A 17 -16.51 10.26 -14.19
CA SER A 17 -17.19 8.99 -13.86
C SER A 17 -18.69 9.16 -13.65
N ASN A 18 -19.25 10.32 -13.99
CA ASN A 18 -20.68 10.65 -13.82
C ASN A 18 -21.21 10.45 -12.40
N TYR A 19 -20.38 10.61 -11.38
CA TYR A 19 -20.85 10.58 -9.99
C TYR A 19 -21.69 11.82 -9.68
N ILE A 20 -22.77 11.61 -8.93
CA ILE A 20 -23.48 12.71 -8.29
C ILE A 20 -22.74 13.16 -7.03
N ALA A 21 -22.78 14.46 -6.73
CA ALA A 21 -22.06 15.05 -5.60
C ALA A 21 -22.35 14.34 -4.26
N ARG A 22 -23.59 13.87 -4.05
CA ARG A 22 -23.98 13.12 -2.83
C ARG A 22 -23.19 11.81 -2.66
N ASP A 23 -22.89 11.11 -3.74
CA ASP A 23 -22.26 9.78 -3.69
C ASP A 23 -20.76 9.87 -3.40
N THR A 24 -20.15 11.05 -3.61
CA THR A 24 -18.75 11.28 -3.27
C THR A 24 -18.43 11.12 -1.78
N ARG A 25 -19.45 11.18 -0.91
CA ARG A 25 -19.31 10.89 0.53
C ARG A 25 -18.89 9.45 0.84
N ARG A 26 -19.08 8.53 -0.12
CA ARG A 26 -18.70 7.11 0.01
C ARG A 26 -17.29 6.83 -0.47
N LEU A 27 -16.62 7.80 -1.08
CA LEU A 27 -15.24 7.63 -1.53
C LEU A 27 -14.33 7.49 -0.31
N GLY A 28 -13.56 6.39 -0.30
CA GLY A 28 -12.50 6.18 0.68
C GLY A 28 -11.32 7.11 0.44
N ALA A 29 -10.36 7.10 1.36
CA ALA A 29 -9.10 7.77 1.14
C ALA A 29 -8.33 7.08 0.02
N THR A 30 -7.86 7.85 -0.97
CA THR A 30 -7.01 7.33 -2.04
C THR A 30 -5.69 6.83 -1.44
N ILE A 31 -5.35 5.60 -1.77
CA ILE A 31 -4.09 4.96 -1.40
C ILE A 31 -3.12 5.25 -2.54
N ASP A 32 -2.00 5.89 -2.24
CA ASP A 32 -0.97 6.22 -3.23
C ASP A 32 -1.56 6.94 -4.46
N ILE A 33 -1.20 6.55 -5.68
CA ILE A 33 -1.64 7.19 -6.93
C ILE A 33 -2.70 6.32 -7.62
N ASP A 34 -3.87 6.92 -7.87
CA ASP A 34 -4.93 6.28 -8.65
C ASP A 34 -4.95 6.85 -10.07
N LEU A 35 -4.66 5.98 -11.05
CA LEU A 35 -4.48 6.31 -12.46
C LEU A 35 -5.78 6.10 -13.22
N SER A 36 -6.21 7.12 -13.95
CA SER A 36 -7.40 7.05 -14.81
C SER A 36 -7.08 7.54 -16.22
N HIS A 37 -7.49 6.76 -17.21
CA HIS A 37 -7.33 7.08 -18.63
C HIS A 37 -8.68 7.48 -19.20
N VAL A 38 -8.84 8.76 -19.52
CA VAL A 38 -10.10 9.28 -20.05
C VAL A 38 -9.90 9.70 -21.50
N LYS A 39 -10.62 9.04 -22.41
CA LYS A 39 -10.67 9.47 -23.81
C LYS A 39 -11.55 10.71 -23.90
N PHE A 40 -10.96 11.81 -24.33
CA PHE A 40 -11.61 13.10 -24.54
C PHE A 40 -11.54 13.45 -26.03
N LEU A 41 -12.68 13.85 -26.62
CA LEU A 41 -12.74 14.28 -28.03
C LEU A 41 -12.12 13.29 -29.05
N GLY A 42 -12.33 11.99 -28.84
CA GLY A 42 -11.96 10.93 -29.78
C GLY A 42 -10.49 10.51 -29.73
N ASN A 43 -9.56 11.41 -30.04
CA ASN A 43 -8.13 11.09 -30.16
C ASN A 43 -7.25 11.58 -29.00
N LEU A 44 -7.76 12.45 -28.11
CA LEU A 44 -7.01 12.89 -26.94
C LEU A 44 -7.26 11.91 -25.79
N THR A 45 -6.20 11.34 -25.24
CA THR A 45 -6.28 10.55 -24.00
C THR A 45 -5.70 11.39 -22.87
N LEU A 46 -6.52 11.68 -21.87
CA LEU A 46 -6.10 12.34 -20.64
C LEU A 46 -5.70 11.27 -19.62
N ASN A 47 -4.43 11.30 -19.23
CA ASN A 47 -3.90 10.46 -18.16
C ASN A 47 -4.00 11.24 -16.86
N LEU A 48 -5.03 10.97 -16.07
CA LEU A 48 -5.31 11.69 -14.84
C LEU A 48 -4.78 10.89 -13.65
N TRP A 49 -3.85 11.52 -12.92
CA TRP A 49 -3.19 10.98 -11.74
C TRP A 49 -3.82 11.62 -10.49
N ASP A 50 -4.65 10.86 -9.77
CA ASP A 50 -5.21 11.31 -8.50
C ASP A 50 -4.31 10.84 -7.36
N CYS A 51 -3.40 11.72 -6.94
CA CYS A 51 -2.45 11.43 -5.88
C CYS A 51 -3.13 11.56 -4.51
N GLY A 52 -3.08 10.50 -3.71
CA GLY A 52 -3.50 10.48 -2.31
C GLY A 52 -2.83 11.58 -1.51
N GLY A 53 -3.61 12.31 -0.72
CA GLY A 53 -3.15 13.52 -0.02
C GLY A 53 -2.66 13.29 1.41
N GLN A 54 -2.46 12.04 1.82
CA GLN A 54 -1.97 11.72 3.18
C GLN A 54 -0.49 12.09 3.29
N GLU A 55 -0.05 12.51 4.47
CA GLU A 55 1.31 13.04 4.70
C GLU A 55 2.39 12.04 4.31
N ALA A 56 2.24 10.77 4.70
CA ALA A 56 3.18 9.69 4.34
C ALA A 56 3.31 9.48 2.81
N PHE A 57 2.20 9.55 2.07
CA PHE A 57 2.26 9.44 0.61
C PHE A 57 2.89 10.68 -0.02
N MET A 58 2.58 11.87 0.49
CA MET A 58 3.13 13.12 -0.01
C MET A 58 4.65 13.17 0.16
N GLU A 59 5.15 12.74 1.33
CA GLU A 59 6.58 12.61 1.59
C GLU A 59 7.23 11.60 0.63
N ASN A 60 6.58 10.47 0.37
CA ASN A 60 7.05 9.47 -0.58
C ASN A 60 7.14 10.02 -2.02
N TYR A 61 6.14 10.78 -2.48
CA TYR A 61 6.15 11.43 -3.79
C TYR A 61 7.29 12.44 -3.91
N LEU A 62 7.58 13.20 -2.85
CA LEU A 62 8.62 14.22 -2.86
C LEU A 62 10.03 13.67 -2.64
N SER A 63 10.15 12.46 -2.09
CA SER A 63 11.42 11.77 -1.83
C SER A 63 11.68 10.66 -2.84
N GLN A 64 11.16 9.45 -2.61
CA GLN A 64 11.50 8.24 -3.35
C GLN A 64 10.94 8.23 -4.77
N GLN A 65 9.69 8.67 -4.95
CA GLN A 65 9.00 8.63 -6.24
C GLN A 65 9.08 9.97 -7.01
N ARG A 66 9.96 10.89 -6.59
CA ARG A 66 10.01 12.26 -7.12
C ARG A 66 10.13 12.32 -8.64
N VAL A 67 11.06 11.55 -9.21
CA VAL A 67 11.24 11.49 -10.66
C VAL A 67 10.01 10.88 -11.33
N HIS A 68 9.45 9.81 -10.77
CA HIS A 68 8.31 9.10 -11.35
C HIS A 68 7.04 9.97 -11.42
N VAL A 69 6.76 10.73 -10.35
CA VAL A 69 5.55 11.55 -10.23
C VAL A 69 5.65 12.87 -11.00
N PHE A 70 6.83 13.50 -11.02
CA PHE A 70 6.98 14.86 -11.54
C PHE A 70 7.59 14.93 -12.95
N SER A 71 7.92 13.80 -13.58
CA SER A 71 8.40 13.78 -14.98
C SER A 71 7.24 13.73 -15.98
N ASN A 72 7.42 14.37 -17.15
CA ASN A 72 6.45 14.39 -18.24
C ASN A 72 5.05 14.89 -17.84
N VAL A 73 4.96 15.79 -16.87
CA VAL A 73 3.71 16.38 -16.42
C VAL A 73 3.31 17.51 -17.35
N GLY A 74 2.14 17.40 -17.99
CA GLY A 74 1.59 18.48 -18.82
C GLY A 74 0.84 19.54 -18.00
N VAL A 75 0.08 19.11 -16.99
CA VAL A 75 -0.75 19.99 -16.15
C VAL A 75 -0.71 19.51 -14.70
N LEU A 76 -0.45 20.43 -13.77
CA LEU A 76 -0.67 20.24 -12.35
C LEU A 76 -1.97 20.95 -11.96
N ILE A 77 -2.93 20.20 -11.40
CA ILE A 77 -4.09 20.77 -10.71
C ILE A 77 -3.86 20.59 -9.21
N TYR A 78 -3.69 21.68 -8.47
CA TYR A 78 -3.53 21.66 -7.02
C TYR A 78 -4.79 22.13 -6.32
N VAL A 79 -5.27 21.38 -5.33
CA VAL A 79 -6.55 21.64 -4.66
C VAL A 79 -6.32 21.97 -3.19
N PHE A 80 -6.64 23.20 -2.80
CA PHE A 80 -6.70 23.66 -1.42
C PHE A 80 -8.10 23.49 -0.85
N ASP A 81 -8.17 23.05 0.41
CA ASP A 81 -9.43 22.98 1.15
C ASP A 81 -9.64 24.29 1.94
N ILE A 82 -10.80 24.95 1.75
CA ILE A 82 -11.09 26.19 2.46
C ILE A 82 -11.18 25.98 3.98
N GLU A 83 -11.63 24.82 4.44
CA GLU A 83 -11.72 24.48 5.86
C GLU A 83 -10.38 24.09 6.49
N SER A 84 -9.31 24.02 5.70
CA SER A 84 -7.99 23.69 6.25
C SER A 84 -7.56 24.73 7.28
N ARG A 85 -7.18 24.23 8.46
CA ARG A 85 -6.71 25.03 9.60
C ARG A 85 -5.22 25.35 9.51
N ASP A 86 -4.45 24.49 8.84
CA ASP A 86 -2.99 24.57 8.74
C ASP A 86 -2.57 25.11 7.37
N VAL A 87 -2.97 26.34 7.05
CA VAL A 87 -2.70 26.94 5.73
C VAL A 87 -1.20 26.98 5.41
N ASP A 88 -0.36 27.30 6.38
CA ASP A 88 1.10 27.38 6.21
C ASP A 88 1.72 26.03 5.79
N ARG A 89 1.24 24.91 6.36
CA ARG A 89 1.71 23.57 6.01
C ARG A 89 1.26 23.18 4.61
N ASP A 90 0.04 23.52 4.26
CA ASP A 90 -0.52 23.26 2.94
C ASP A 90 0.25 24.04 1.85
N LEU A 91 0.64 25.28 2.14
CA LEU A 91 1.50 26.10 1.29
C LEU A 91 2.92 25.55 1.19
N ALA A 92 3.52 25.13 2.31
CA ALA A 92 4.86 24.53 2.29
C ALA A 92 4.91 23.26 1.42
N THR A 93 3.86 22.44 1.50
CA THR A 93 3.69 21.26 0.64
C THR A 93 3.53 21.66 -0.83
N TYR A 94 2.70 22.67 -1.10
CA TYR A 94 2.50 23.20 -2.45
C TYR A 94 3.81 23.72 -3.06
N VAL A 95 4.58 24.53 -2.33
CA VAL A 95 5.89 25.03 -2.77
C VAL A 95 6.85 23.88 -3.04
N SER A 96 6.89 22.85 -2.20
CA SER A 96 7.74 21.67 -2.40
C SER A 96 7.40 20.92 -3.70
N ILE A 97 6.11 20.82 -4.01
CA ILE A 97 5.60 20.22 -5.27
C ILE A 97 5.96 21.10 -6.46
N LEU A 98 5.83 22.43 -6.36
CA LEU A 98 6.24 23.34 -7.42
C LEU A 98 7.74 23.23 -7.71
N SER A 99 8.56 23.14 -6.67
CA SER A 99 10.01 22.93 -6.83
C SER A 99 10.32 21.62 -7.56
N ALA A 100 9.62 20.54 -7.22
CA ALA A 100 9.78 19.26 -7.92
C ALA A 100 9.30 19.33 -9.38
N LEU A 101 8.16 19.97 -9.62
CA LEU A 101 7.59 20.13 -10.96
C LEU A 101 8.49 20.99 -11.84
N LEU A 102 9.03 22.10 -11.32
CA LEU A 102 9.96 22.95 -12.06
C LEU A 102 11.25 22.21 -12.45
N GLN A 103 11.72 21.30 -11.58
CA GLN A 103 12.91 20.49 -11.81
C GLN A 103 12.71 19.46 -12.93
N PHE A 104 11.58 18.74 -12.96
CA PHE A 104 11.38 17.60 -13.86
C PHE A 104 10.45 17.89 -15.06
N SER A 105 9.56 18.87 -14.94
CA SER A 105 8.58 19.28 -15.97
C SER A 105 8.36 20.80 -15.97
N PRO A 106 9.36 21.62 -16.35
CA PRO A 106 9.27 23.08 -16.30
C PRO A 106 8.21 23.68 -17.23
N GLN A 107 7.74 22.92 -18.23
CA GLN A 107 6.70 23.33 -19.17
C GLN A 107 5.27 23.05 -18.66
N ALA A 108 5.13 22.43 -17.49
CA ALA A 108 3.84 22.06 -16.94
C ALA A 108 2.98 23.30 -16.64
N ARG A 109 1.71 23.28 -17.02
CA ARG A 109 0.75 24.34 -16.65
C ARG A 109 0.22 24.09 -15.25
N ILE A 110 0.18 25.13 -14.42
CA ILE A 110 -0.26 25.03 -13.03
C ILE A 110 -1.64 25.68 -12.90
N TYR A 111 -2.59 24.94 -12.35
CA TYR A 111 -3.91 25.44 -11.97
C TYR A 111 -4.14 25.16 -10.49
N VAL A 112 -4.59 26.18 -9.77
CA VAL A 112 -4.91 26.08 -8.35
C VAL A 112 -6.41 26.24 -8.16
N LEU A 113 -6.99 25.38 -7.33
CA LEU A 113 -8.41 25.40 -6.99
C LEU A 113 -8.57 25.59 -5.48
N ILE A 114 -9.26 26.67 -5.09
CA ILE A 114 -9.76 26.84 -3.73
C ILE A 114 -11.12 26.12 -3.64
N HIS A 115 -11.14 24.96 -3.01
CA HIS A 115 -12.27 24.04 -3.01
C HIS A 115 -13.12 24.14 -1.75
N LYS A 116 -14.32 23.53 -1.79
CA LYS A 116 -15.35 23.54 -0.74
C LYS A 116 -15.87 24.93 -0.36
N MET A 117 -15.87 25.87 -1.31
CA MET A 117 -16.40 27.24 -1.12
C MET A 117 -17.90 27.27 -0.78
N ASP A 118 -18.63 26.16 -0.95
CA ASP A 118 -20.01 26.01 -0.50
C ASP A 118 -20.17 26.13 1.02
N LEU A 119 -19.12 25.79 1.79
CA LEU A 119 -19.10 25.86 3.25
C LEU A 119 -18.94 27.30 3.79
N VAL A 120 -18.53 28.23 2.93
CA VAL A 120 -18.44 29.66 3.27
C VAL A 120 -19.81 30.31 3.10
N VAL A 121 -20.19 31.15 4.06
CA VAL A 121 -21.43 31.94 4.00
C VAL A 121 -21.43 32.82 2.74
N PRO A 122 -22.51 32.85 1.92
CA PRO A 122 -22.53 33.54 0.63
C PRO A 122 -22.03 34.98 0.65
N ALA A 123 -22.34 35.74 1.71
CA ALA A 123 -21.94 37.14 1.86
C ALA A 123 -20.42 37.36 1.96
N HIS A 124 -19.65 36.36 2.40
CA HIS A 124 -18.20 36.45 2.61
C HIS A 124 -17.39 35.60 1.61
N ARG A 125 -18.05 34.92 0.66
CA ARG A 125 -17.37 33.98 -0.26
C ARG A 125 -16.28 34.66 -1.08
N GLU A 126 -16.58 35.83 -1.63
CA GLU A 126 -15.65 36.58 -2.48
C GLU A 126 -14.44 37.07 -1.68
N SER A 127 -14.67 37.70 -0.52
CA SER A 127 -13.57 38.17 0.33
C SER A 127 -12.65 37.05 0.81
N VAL A 128 -13.22 35.91 1.21
CA VAL A 128 -12.45 34.75 1.67
C VAL A 128 -11.69 34.10 0.49
N TYR A 129 -12.31 34.05 -0.69
CA TYR A 129 -11.66 33.53 -1.90
C TYR A 129 -10.45 34.40 -2.27
N ASP A 130 -10.64 35.72 -2.36
CA ASP A 130 -9.58 36.67 -2.73
C ASP A 130 -8.42 36.65 -1.73
N GLU A 131 -8.72 36.52 -0.43
CA GLU A 131 -7.70 36.35 0.61
C GLU A 131 -6.88 35.08 0.37
N ARG A 132 -7.52 33.94 0.07
CA ARG A 132 -6.81 32.68 -0.20
C ARG A 132 -6.02 32.70 -1.49
N VAL A 133 -6.54 33.36 -2.53
CA VAL A 133 -5.80 33.59 -3.79
C VAL A 133 -4.54 34.39 -3.49
N ARG A 134 -4.67 35.52 -2.78
CA ARG A 134 -3.53 36.37 -2.42
C ARG A 134 -2.47 35.63 -1.62
N ILE A 135 -2.88 34.81 -0.65
CA ILE A 135 -1.96 34.00 0.15
C ILE A 135 -1.21 32.97 -0.73
N THR A 136 -1.93 32.34 -1.66
CA THR A 136 -1.33 31.33 -2.54
C THR A 136 -0.40 31.95 -3.59
N GLU A 137 -0.74 33.11 -4.12
CA GLU A 137 0.11 33.88 -5.04
C GLU A 137 1.34 34.47 -4.35
N ALA A 138 1.22 34.82 -3.07
CA ALA A 138 2.32 35.31 -2.26
C ALA A 138 3.27 34.18 -1.79
N ALA A 139 2.94 32.91 -2.04
CA ALA A 139 3.80 31.80 -1.70
C ALA A 139 5.16 31.95 -2.40
N PRO A 140 6.28 31.74 -1.69
CA PRO A 140 7.61 31.98 -2.23
C PRO A 140 7.83 31.18 -3.51
N ALA A 141 8.30 31.86 -4.56
CA ALA A 141 8.66 31.22 -5.81
C ALA A 141 9.69 30.10 -5.54
N PRO A 142 9.55 28.93 -6.17
CA PRO A 142 10.48 27.82 -5.96
C PRO A 142 11.90 28.27 -6.34
N ALA A 143 12.77 28.42 -5.34
CA ALA A 143 14.17 28.72 -5.59
C ALA A 143 14.78 27.53 -6.34
N THR A 144 15.32 27.78 -7.53
CA THR A 144 16.18 26.84 -8.23
C THR A 144 17.46 26.68 -7.43
N THR A 145 17.53 25.67 -6.56
CA THR A 145 18.77 25.32 -5.88
C THR A 145 19.72 24.68 -6.90
N PRO A 146 20.91 25.24 -7.16
CA PRO A 146 21.93 24.56 -7.94
C PRO A 146 22.54 23.42 -7.11
N GLU A 147 22.73 22.30 -7.78
CA GLU A 147 23.35 21.08 -7.28
C GLU A 147 24.87 21.25 -7.08
N VAL A 148 25.40 20.56 -6.06
CA VAL A 148 26.80 20.18 -5.77
C VAL A 148 27.78 21.25 -5.27
N ALA A 149 28.11 21.15 -3.98
CA ALA A 149 29.49 21.24 -3.52
C ALA A 149 29.72 20.22 -2.40
N ALA A 150 30.48 19.17 -2.73
CA ALA A 150 31.10 18.27 -1.78
C ALA A 150 32.12 19.03 -0.93
N VAL A 151 32.11 18.84 0.39
CA VAL A 151 33.32 19.01 1.23
C VAL A 151 33.35 17.92 2.29
N ASP A 152 34.43 17.15 2.20
CA ASP A 152 34.91 16.13 3.12
C ASP A 152 35.40 16.72 4.45
N THR A 153 35.24 15.91 5.51
CA THR A 153 36.09 15.77 6.72
C THR A 153 36.38 16.99 7.61
N THR A 154 35.88 16.98 8.86
CA THR A 154 36.69 16.85 10.11
C THR A 154 35.85 17.18 11.36
N ALA A 155 35.87 16.26 12.34
CA ALA A 155 35.53 16.53 13.74
C ALA A 155 36.68 17.34 14.41
N PRO A 156 36.44 18.02 15.55
CA PRO A 156 36.55 17.34 16.84
C PRO A 156 35.55 17.79 17.93
N ALA A 157 35.66 17.11 19.05
CA ALA A 157 34.73 16.89 20.17
C ALA A 157 34.64 18.00 21.25
N ALA A 158 33.83 17.68 22.29
CA ALA A 158 33.65 18.29 23.63
C ALA A 158 32.43 19.25 23.75
N THR A 159 31.52 19.22 24.74
CA THR A 159 31.37 18.49 26.02
C THR A 159 29.92 18.68 26.55
N THR A 160 29.34 17.58 27.01
CA THR A 160 28.43 17.34 28.17
C THR A 160 27.52 18.44 28.74
N ALA A 161 26.21 18.16 28.81
CA ALA A 161 25.39 18.32 30.02
C ALA A 161 24.14 17.40 29.97
N SER A 162 23.96 16.63 31.04
CA SER A 162 22.91 15.63 31.32
C SER A 162 21.70 16.27 32.01
N ILE A 163 20.49 15.72 31.80
CA ILE A 163 19.46 15.37 32.84
C ILE A 163 18.23 14.70 32.15
N PRO A 164 17.54 13.72 32.79
CA PRO A 164 16.78 12.63 32.13
C PRO A 164 15.23 12.82 32.11
N PRO A 165 14.46 11.90 31.48
CA PRO A 165 13.04 12.09 31.13
C PRO A 165 12.06 11.39 32.10
N PRO A 166 10.76 11.71 32.04
CA PRO A 166 9.71 10.77 32.40
C PRO A 166 8.90 10.30 31.17
N GLU A 167 8.88 8.98 31.02
CA GLU A 167 7.69 8.15 30.79
C GLU A 167 6.96 8.26 29.43
N ALA A 168 7.41 7.41 28.50
CA ALA A 168 6.72 7.09 27.26
C ALA A 168 5.67 5.97 27.48
N ALA A 169 4.43 6.24 27.07
CA ALA A 169 3.40 5.24 26.87
C ALA A 169 3.64 4.51 25.53
N VAL A 170 3.87 3.19 25.62
CA VAL A 170 3.56 2.11 24.65
C VAL A 170 3.37 2.50 23.17
N ALA A 171 4.46 2.36 22.39
CA ALA A 171 4.43 2.25 20.94
C ALA A 171 4.34 0.77 20.52
N SER A 172 3.39 0.48 19.63
CA SER A 172 3.24 -0.78 18.90
C SER A 172 4.21 -0.79 17.72
N THR A 173 5.06 -1.82 17.64
CA THR A 173 6.14 -1.90 16.64
C THR A 173 5.81 -2.99 15.61
N THR A 174 5.66 -2.58 14.36
CA THR A 174 5.74 -3.43 13.16
C THR A 174 7.14 -3.26 12.58
N PRO A 175 7.97 -4.31 12.40
CA PRO A 175 9.19 -4.18 11.63
C PRO A 175 9.02 -4.65 10.18
N SER A 176 9.47 -3.74 9.31
CA SER A 176 9.93 -3.89 7.94
C SER A 176 10.93 -5.03 7.74
N PHE A 177 10.93 -5.65 6.56
CA PHE A 177 12.13 -6.21 5.95
C PHE A 177 12.17 -5.87 4.46
N ALA A 178 13.36 -5.47 4.03
CA ALA A 178 13.69 -4.80 2.79
C ALA A 178 14.17 -5.77 1.68
N GLU A 179 14.24 -5.18 0.48
CA GLU A 179 15.22 -5.40 -0.60
C GLU A 179 15.18 -6.65 -1.49
N GLY A 180 15.34 -6.38 -2.79
CA GLY A 180 15.83 -7.37 -3.75
C GLY A 180 15.48 -7.13 -5.22
N VAL A 181 15.74 -5.95 -5.79
CA VAL A 181 15.70 -5.73 -7.25
C VAL A 181 17.12 -5.80 -7.82
N ALA A 182 17.33 -6.73 -8.76
CA ALA A 182 18.37 -6.72 -9.79
C ALA A 182 17.93 -7.76 -10.84
N SER A 183 17.91 -7.56 -12.16
CA SER A 183 18.28 -6.49 -13.06
C SER A 183 17.47 -6.71 -14.34
N ALA A 184 17.16 -5.63 -15.08
CA ALA A 184 16.70 -5.75 -16.46
C ALA A 184 17.81 -6.34 -17.37
N PRO A 185 17.43 -6.87 -18.55
CA PRO A 185 17.62 -6.05 -19.73
C PRO A 185 16.37 -5.95 -20.62
N THR A 186 16.37 -4.87 -21.40
CA THR A 186 15.34 -4.32 -22.30
C THR A 186 15.35 -5.01 -23.69
N PRO A 187 14.68 -4.47 -24.73
CA PRO A 187 13.31 -4.78 -25.13
C PRO A 187 13.25 -5.44 -26.53
N VAL A 188 12.25 -6.28 -26.80
CA VAL A 188 11.82 -6.58 -28.17
C VAL A 188 10.44 -5.97 -28.38
N THR A 189 10.46 -4.82 -29.06
CA THR A 189 9.34 -4.19 -29.73
C THR A 189 8.77 -5.14 -30.78
N ASP A 190 7.58 -5.67 -30.52
CA ASP A 190 6.59 -5.94 -31.56
C ASP A 190 5.27 -5.32 -31.11
N ALA A 191 5.03 -4.10 -31.61
CA ALA A 191 3.82 -3.31 -31.35
C ALA A 191 2.58 -3.86 -32.07
N SER A 192 2.69 -5.00 -32.74
CA SER A 192 1.64 -5.66 -33.52
C SER A 192 0.80 -6.66 -32.72
N THR A 193 1.21 -7.01 -31.50
CA THR A 193 0.49 -8.00 -30.66
C THR A 193 -0.48 -7.35 -29.66
N PHE A 194 -0.33 -6.06 -29.37
CA PHE A 194 -1.13 -5.37 -28.35
C PHE A 194 -2.42 -4.73 -28.90
N GLU A 195 -2.52 -4.54 -30.22
CA GLU A 195 -3.76 -4.04 -30.86
C GLU A 195 -4.85 -5.11 -31.02
N LEU A 196 -4.55 -6.39 -30.74
CA LEU A 196 -5.52 -7.50 -30.83
C LEU A 196 -6.23 -7.81 -29.50
N LEU A 197 -6.28 -6.85 -28.56
CA LEU A 197 -7.01 -6.96 -27.30
C LEU A 197 -8.16 -5.94 -27.22
N THR A 198 -8.87 -5.73 -28.33
CA THR A 198 -10.20 -5.12 -28.31
C THR A 198 -11.19 -6.01 -27.55
N ASP A 199 -12.03 -5.42 -26.69
CA ASP A 199 -13.08 -6.07 -25.88
C ASP A 199 -13.94 -7.11 -26.62
N THR A 200 -14.03 -7.00 -27.95
CA THR A 200 -14.76 -7.92 -28.83
C THR A 200 -14.06 -9.27 -29.05
N THR A 201 -12.73 -9.33 -28.96
CA THR A 201 -11.94 -10.55 -29.19
C THR A 201 -11.96 -11.47 -27.96
N ILE A 202 -11.96 -10.89 -26.75
CA ILE A 202 -12.06 -11.63 -25.49
C ILE A 202 -13.46 -12.26 -25.34
N ALA A 203 -14.50 -11.56 -25.81
CA ALA A 203 -15.88 -12.07 -25.79
C ALA A 203 -16.16 -13.20 -26.81
N GLN A 204 -15.25 -13.44 -27.76
CA GLN A 204 -15.42 -14.43 -28.83
C GLN A 204 -14.38 -15.57 -28.81
N MET A 205 -13.48 -15.60 -27.81
CA MET A 205 -12.53 -16.69 -27.65
C MET A 205 -13.22 -17.95 -27.09
N PRO A 206 -13.02 -19.14 -27.70
CA PRO A 206 -13.63 -20.36 -27.20
C PRO A 206 -13.09 -20.69 -25.81
N GLU A 207 -13.98 -20.82 -24.84
CA GLU A 207 -13.68 -21.18 -23.45
C GLU A 207 -13.17 -22.62 -23.39
N GLN A 208 -11.86 -22.80 -23.59
CA GLN A 208 -11.18 -24.09 -23.56
C GLN A 208 -10.12 -24.13 -22.46
N ILE A 209 -9.71 -25.34 -22.08
CA ILE A 209 -8.66 -25.57 -21.08
C ILE A 209 -7.38 -24.93 -21.60
N GLY A 210 -6.84 -23.97 -20.85
CA GLY A 210 -5.73 -23.09 -21.22
C GLY A 210 -6.13 -21.65 -21.53
N TYR A 211 -7.41 -21.28 -21.45
CA TYR A 211 -7.91 -19.90 -21.64
C TYR A 211 -7.20 -18.89 -20.74
N LEU A 212 -7.05 -19.18 -19.44
CA LEU A 212 -6.38 -18.25 -18.51
C LEU A 212 -4.90 -18.06 -18.83
N LYS A 213 -4.27 -19.12 -19.36
CA LYS A 213 -2.89 -19.06 -19.84
C LYS A 213 -2.78 -18.29 -21.16
N ALA A 214 -3.77 -18.43 -22.05
CA ALA A 214 -3.83 -17.77 -23.34
C ALA A 214 -4.04 -16.25 -23.24
N ILE A 215 -4.74 -15.77 -22.21
CA ILE A 215 -4.89 -14.34 -21.91
C ILE A 215 -3.70 -13.74 -21.14
N GLY A 216 -2.60 -14.49 -20.96
CA GLY A 216 -1.35 -13.99 -20.39
C GLY A 216 -1.20 -14.06 -18.87
N LEU A 217 -2.12 -14.72 -18.15
CA LEU A 217 -2.02 -14.98 -16.71
C LEU A 217 -1.24 -16.28 -16.43
N ASP A 218 -0.01 -16.43 -16.93
CA ASP A 218 0.84 -17.60 -16.62
C ASP A 218 1.66 -17.35 -15.35
N PHE A 219 1.21 -17.90 -14.22
CA PHE A 219 1.87 -17.73 -12.91
C PHE A 219 3.04 -18.71 -12.66
N GLY A 220 3.46 -19.49 -13.66
CA GLY A 220 4.64 -20.35 -13.56
C GLY A 220 4.39 -21.60 -12.70
N TYR A 221 5.25 -21.89 -11.72
CA TYR A 221 5.12 -23.04 -10.81
C TYR A 221 4.83 -22.59 -9.38
N GLY A 222 3.76 -23.10 -8.77
CA GLY A 222 3.42 -22.79 -7.39
C GLY A 222 1.93 -22.94 -7.05
N PRO A 223 1.50 -22.51 -5.86
CA PRO A 223 0.10 -22.57 -5.45
C PRO A 223 -0.82 -21.76 -6.35
N SER A 224 -0.32 -20.68 -6.96
CA SER A 224 -1.06 -19.85 -7.91
C SER A 224 -1.46 -20.61 -9.18
N SER A 225 -0.56 -21.43 -9.73
CA SER A 225 -0.83 -22.26 -10.92
C SER A 225 -1.80 -23.39 -10.62
N CYS A 226 -1.74 -23.98 -9.41
CA CYS A 226 -2.74 -24.94 -8.94
C CYS A 226 -4.13 -24.28 -8.86
N MET A 227 -4.21 -23.05 -8.34
CA MET A 227 -5.48 -22.33 -8.25
C MET A 227 -6.04 -21.98 -9.63
N GLN A 228 -5.18 -21.53 -10.56
CA GLN A 228 -5.55 -21.30 -11.96
C GLN A 228 -6.10 -22.56 -12.61
N TRP A 229 -5.44 -23.70 -12.42
CA TRP A 229 -5.90 -25.00 -12.91
C TRP A 229 -7.27 -25.37 -12.31
N ILE A 230 -7.46 -25.23 -10.98
CA ILE A 230 -8.74 -25.52 -10.31
C ILE A 230 -9.86 -24.62 -10.82
N LEU A 231 -9.61 -23.31 -10.94
CA LEU A 231 -10.60 -22.33 -11.41
C LEU A 231 -11.02 -22.60 -12.85
N GLU A 232 -10.06 -22.90 -13.71
CA GLU A 232 -10.31 -23.21 -15.11
C GLU A 232 -11.11 -24.51 -15.28
N HIS A 233 -10.76 -25.55 -14.53
CA HIS A 233 -11.51 -26.81 -14.58
C HIS A 233 -12.91 -26.65 -13.98
N MET A 234 -13.06 -25.92 -12.88
CA MET A 234 -14.38 -25.73 -12.30
C MET A 234 -15.26 -24.86 -13.20
N TYR A 235 -14.72 -23.82 -13.84
CA TYR A 235 -15.46 -23.00 -14.80
C TYR A 235 -15.98 -23.84 -15.98
N ILE A 236 -15.08 -24.57 -16.63
CA ILE A 236 -15.39 -25.31 -17.86
C ILE A 236 -16.31 -26.51 -17.59
N TYR A 237 -16.10 -27.25 -16.50
CA TYR A 237 -16.94 -28.42 -16.20
C TYR A 237 -18.31 -28.07 -15.63
N THR A 238 -18.44 -26.95 -14.90
CA THR A 238 -19.72 -26.58 -14.29
C THR A 238 -20.56 -25.63 -15.14
N GLY A 239 -19.95 -24.94 -16.11
CA GLY A 239 -20.61 -23.97 -16.99
C GLY A 239 -21.20 -22.77 -16.23
N MET A 240 -20.77 -22.54 -14.99
CA MET A 240 -21.29 -21.47 -14.15
C MET A 240 -20.62 -20.14 -14.49
N PRO A 241 -21.32 -19.00 -14.34
CA PRO A 241 -20.72 -17.68 -14.49
C PRO A 241 -19.43 -17.52 -13.69
N TRP A 242 -18.48 -16.71 -14.18
CA TRP A 242 -17.16 -16.54 -13.57
C TRP A 242 -17.22 -16.20 -12.07
N TRP A 243 -18.10 -15.28 -11.68
CA TRP A 243 -18.31 -14.90 -10.28
C TRP A 243 -18.80 -16.08 -9.40
N ALA A 244 -19.61 -16.98 -9.96
CA ALA A 244 -20.13 -18.15 -9.25
C ALA A 244 -19.07 -19.24 -9.12
N THR A 245 -18.21 -19.40 -10.13
CA THR A 245 -17.05 -20.31 -10.07
C THR A 245 -16.04 -19.85 -9.03
N ILE A 246 -15.73 -18.55 -8.97
CA ILE A 246 -14.88 -17.98 -7.92
C ILE A 246 -15.51 -18.24 -6.55
N GLY A 247 -16.79 -17.89 -6.37
CA GLY A 247 -17.51 -18.11 -5.10
C GLY A 247 -17.50 -19.57 -4.63
N SER A 248 -17.71 -20.50 -5.56
CA SER A 248 -17.68 -21.95 -5.28
C SER A 248 -16.29 -22.43 -4.86
N THR A 249 -15.23 -21.99 -5.55
CA THR A 249 -13.83 -22.34 -5.21
C THR A 249 -13.48 -21.86 -3.82
N VAL A 250 -13.89 -20.64 -3.48
CA VAL A 250 -13.65 -20.04 -2.17
C VAL A 250 -14.37 -20.81 -1.08
N LEU A 251 -15.63 -21.18 -1.31
CA LEU A 251 -16.42 -21.95 -0.35
C LEU A 251 -15.80 -23.33 -0.12
N LEU A 252 -15.39 -24.03 -1.20
CA LEU A 252 -14.77 -25.35 -1.12
C LEU A 252 -13.42 -25.29 -0.40
N LEU A 253 -12.58 -24.32 -0.74
CA LEU A 253 -11.28 -24.13 -0.08
C LEU A 253 -11.47 -23.77 1.39
N ARG A 254 -12.44 -22.91 1.73
CA ARG A 254 -12.77 -22.57 3.12
C ARG A 254 -13.25 -23.79 3.89
N LEU A 255 -14.11 -24.63 3.32
CA LEU A 255 -14.58 -25.87 3.96
C LEU A 255 -13.44 -26.86 4.18
N LEU A 256 -12.52 -27.00 3.21
CA LEU A 256 -11.37 -27.89 3.30
C LEU A 256 -10.36 -27.42 4.36
N LEU A 257 -10.09 -26.11 4.42
CA LEU A 257 -9.16 -25.52 5.39
C LEU A 257 -9.77 -25.31 6.78
N LEU A 258 -11.09 -25.32 6.92
CA LEU A 258 -11.78 -25.08 8.20
C LEU A 258 -11.31 -26.03 9.31
N LYS A 259 -11.26 -27.33 9.04
CA LYS A 259 -10.90 -28.33 10.05
C LYS A 259 -9.42 -28.22 10.49
N PRO A 260 -8.44 -28.11 9.58
CA PRO A 260 -7.06 -27.78 9.94
C PRO A 260 -6.92 -26.46 10.72
N THR A 261 -7.61 -25.39 10.31
CA THR A 261 -7.56 -24.09 10.98
C THR A 261 -8.10 -24.18 12.40
N LEU A 262 -9.22 -24.88 12.63
CA LEU A 262 -9.75 -25.10 13.98
C LEU A 262 -8.76 -25.86 14.86
N ASN A 263 -8.10 -26.90 14.33
CA ASN A 263 -7.08 -27.65 15.07
C ASN A 263 -5.84 -26.79 15.38
N ALA A 264 -5.42 -25.92 14.47
CA ALA A 264 -4.32 -24.98 14.67
C ALA A 264 -4.66 -23.92 15.75
N GLN A 265 -5.88 -23.39 15.73
CA GLN A 265 -6.38 -22.45 16.74
C GLN A 265 -6.43 -23.09 18.14
N GLN A 266 -6.89 -24.34 18.24
CA GLN A 266 -6.86 -25.09 19.49
C GLN A 266 -5.43 -25.32 20.00
N GLY A 267 -4.48 -25.61 19.10
CA GLY A 267 -3.06 -25.74 19.44
C GLY A 267 -2.45 -24.43 19.98
N SER A 268 -2.80 -23.30 19.37
CA SER A 268 -2.38 -21.96 19.81
C SER A 268 -2.95 -21.61 21.19
N ALA A 269 -4.23 -21.89 21.42
CA ALA A 269 -4.87 -21.66 22.72
C ALA A 269 -4.21 -22.48 23.85
N LYS A 270 -3.89 -23.75 23.61
CA LYS A 270 -3.15 -24.59 24.56
C LYS A 270 -1.74 -24.06 24.83
N MET A 271 -1.04 -23.57 23.80
CA MET A 271 0.28 -22.97 23.97
C MET A 271 0.24 -21.68 24.82
N GLN A 272 -0.79 -20.85 24.65
CA GLN A 272 -0.99 -19.65 25.47
C GLN A 272 -1.25 -20.00 26.94
N GLN A 273 -2.03 -21.05 27.20
CA GLN A 273 -2.23 -21.55 28.57
C GLN A 273 -0.94 -22.08 29.20
N LEU A 274 -0.10 -22.77 28.42
CA LEU A 274 1.21 -23.25 28.89
C LEU A 274 2.17 -22.11 29.23
N GLN A 275 2.11 -20.99 28.50
CA GLN A 275 2.90 -19.80 28.81
C GLN A 275 2.51 -19.15 30.15
N GLY A 276 1.28 -19.35 30.62
CA GLY A 276 0.81 -18.89 31.92
C GLY A 276 1.26 -19.75 33.11
N ASN A 277 1.80 -20.96 32.88
CA ASN A 277 2.28 -21.82 33.95
C ASN A 277 3.69 -21.37 34.42
N ALA A 278 3.83 -21.11 35.73
CA ALA A 278 5.08 -20.67 36.35
C ALA A 278 6.27 -21.62 36.08
N GLN A 279 6.02 -22.93 35.99
CA GLN A 279 7.07 -23.92 35.67
C GLN A 279 7.60 -23.76 34.25
N TYR A 280 6.71 -23.54 33.28
CA TYR A 280 7.09 -23.36 31.89
C TYR A 280 7.83 -22.03 31.67
N ALA A 281 7.38 -20.97 32.33
CA ALA A 281 8.05 -19.67 32.31
C ALA A 281 9.47 -19.74 32.88
N ALA A 282 9.66 -20.44 34.02
CA ALA A 282 10.97 -20.64 34.63
C ALA A 282 11.92 -21.45 33.72
N LEU A 283 11.43 -22.48 33.04
CA LEU A 283 12.23 -23.25 32.07
C LEU A 283 12.61 -22.42 30.83
N LYS A 284 11.70 -21.58 30.34
CA LYS A 284 11.97 -20.67 29.21
C LYS A 284 13.00 -19.59 29.60
N GLN A 285 12.93 -19.09 30.83
CA GLN A 285 13.92 -18.16 31.37
C GLN A 285 15.29 -18.83 31.54
N LYS A 286 15.35 -20.05 32.10
CA LYS A 286 16.59 -20.82 32.19
C LYS A 286 17.23 -21.06 30.82
N MET A 287 16.43 -21.33 29.79
CA MET A 287 16.91 -21.43 28.42
C MET A 287 17.51 -20.11 27.91
N GLN A 288 16.86 -18.97 28.17
CA GLN A 288 17.36 -17.64 27.77
C GLN A 288 18.63 -17.25 28.53
N ASP A 289 18.71 -17.54 29.82
CA ASP A 289 19.88 -17.24 30.65
C ASP A 289 21.08 -18.11 30.24
N SER A 290 20.83 -19.39 29.92
CA SER A 290 21.87 -20.31 29.39
C SER A 290 22.36 -19.91 27.99
N MET A 291 21.47 -19.29 27.19
CA MET A 291 21.84 -18.74 25.88
C MET A 291 22.73 -17.50 26.00
N LYS A 292 22.52 -16.67 27.03
CA LYS A 292 23.35 -15.50 27.35
C LYS A 292 24.68 -15.90 27.99
N SER A 293 24.69 -16.92 28.85
CA SER A 293 25.90 -17.39 29.53
C SER A 293 26.77 -18.31 28.67
N GLY A 294 26.27 -18.77 27.51
CA GLY A 294 27.00 -19.66 26.61
C GLY A 294 27.08 -21.11 27.08
N ASP A 295 26.32 -21.49 28.12
CA ASP A 295 26.26 -22.86 28.63
C ASP A 295 25.38 -23.75 27.74
N LYS A 296 26.04 -24.44 26.82
CA LYS A 296 25.40 -25.36 25.86
C LYS A 296 24.71 -26.55 26.54
N SER A 297 25.20 -27.00 27.70
CA SER A 297 24.62 -28.15 28.40
C SER A 297 23.29 -27.78 29.03
N ALA A 298 23.27 -26.69 29.80
CA ALA A 298 22.06 -26.19 30.44
C ALA A 298 20.98 -25.80 29.41
N MET A 299 21.40 -25.31 28.23
CA MET A 299 20.49 -25.04 27.11
C MET A 299 19.81 -26.30 26.58
N MET A 300 20.56 -27.40 26.40
CA MET A 300 20.01 -28.66 25.90
C MET A 300 19.03 -29.29 26.90
N ASP A 301 19.35 -29.26 28.19
CA ASP A 301 18.47 -29.80 29.25
C ASP A 301 17.16 -29.00 29.36
N ALA A 302 17.24 -27.67 29.32
CA ALA A 302 16.07 -26.80 29.32
C ALA A 302 15.20 -27.04 28.07
N ARG A 303 15.83 -27.19 26.90
CA ARG A 303 15.12 -27.47 25.64
C ARG A 303 14.43 -28.84 25.64
N GLN A 304 15.08 -29.88 26.16
CA GLN A 304 14.48 -31.20 26.31
C GLN A 304 13.29 -31.18 27.26
N SER A 305 13.43 -30.47 28.39
CA SER A 305 12.36 -30.35 29.38
C SER A 305 11.14 -29.61 28.84
N ILE A 306 11.35 -28.53 28.07
CA ILE A 306 10.28 -27.80 27.36
C ILE A 306 9.57 -28.71 26.35
N ASN A 307 10.34 -29.44 25.53
CA ASN A 307 9.78 -30.37 24.55
C ASN A 307 8.98 -31.49 25.19
N HIS A 308 9.39 -31.97 26.36
CA HIS A 308 8.69 -33.00 27.12
C HIS A 308 7.34 -32.49 27.66
N ILE A 309 7.29 -31.24 28.13
CA ILE A 309 6.04 -30.58 28.54
C ILE A 309 5.11 -30.40 27.33
N HIS A 310 5.62 -29.96 26.18
CA HIS A 310 4.82 -29.84 24.95
C HIS A 310 4.21 -31.17 24.50
N LYS A 311 4.95 -32.28 24.63
CA LYS A 311 4.46 -33.63 24.32
C LYS A 311 3.38 -34.11 25.28
N ARG A 312 3.51 -33.85 26.59
CA ARG A 312 2.50 -34.22 27.59
C ARG A 312 1.17 -33.51 27.39
N GLU A 313 1.22 -32.27 26.95
CA GLU A 313 0.04 -31.40 26.76
C GLU A 313 -0.56 -31.50 25.34
N GLY A 314 -0.01 -32.38 24.50
CA GLY A 314 -0.52 -32.69 23.17
C GLY A 314 -0.40 -31.53 22.18
N VAL A 315 0.57 -30.64 22.36
CA VAL A 315 0.82 -29.53 21.44
C VAL A 315 1.63 -30.03 20.26
N ASN A 316 1.00 -30.13 19.10
CA ASN A 316 1.68 -30.56 17.88
C ASN A 316 2.47 -29.38 17.28
N PRO A 317 3.81 -29.43 17.23
CA PRO A 317 4.62 -28.34 16.65
C PRO A 317 4.33 -28.11 15.16
N PHE A 318 3.83 -29.14 14.46
CA PHE A 318 3.40 -29.03 13.06
C PHE A 318 2.08 -28.27 12.88
N ALA A 319 1.28 -28.12 13.94
CA ALA A 319 0.03 -27.34 13.88
C ALA A 319 0.30 -25.84 13.70
N ALA A 320 1.44 -25.34 14.17
CA ALA A 320 1.86 -23.95 13.95
C ALA A 320 2.19 -23.67 12.48
N LEU A 321 2.73 -24.66 11.76
CA LEU A 321 3.04 -24.54 10.33
C LEU A 321 1.77 -24.36 9.47
N TRP A 322 0.65 -24.96 9.89
CA TRP A 322 -0.64 -24.79 9.22
C TRP A 322 -1.21 -23.37 9.34
N GLY A 323 -0.85 -22.63 10.40
CA GLY A 323 -1.21 -21.21 10.52
C GLY A 323 -0.50 -20.34 9.47
N LEU A 324 0.71 -20.70 9.06
CA LEU A 324 1.47 -19.97 8.02
C LEU A 324 0.90 -20.21 6.62
N VAL A 325 0.32 -21.38 6.37
CA VAL A 325 -0.37 -21.68 5.11
C VAL A 325 -1.57 -20.78 4.91
N GLN A 326 -2.22 -20.30 5.98
CA GLN A 326 -3.38 -19.41 5.89
C GLN A 326 -3.03 -18.01 5.33
N ILE A 327 -1.80 -17.53 5.51
CA ILE A 327 -1.38 -16.17 5.16
C ILE A 327 -1.55 -15.88 3.64
N PRO A 328 -0.99 -16.68 2.71
CA PRO A 328 -1.18 -16.43 1.28
C PRO A 328 -2.65 -16.53 0.82
N PHE A 329 -3.45 -17.40 1.43
CA PHE A 329 -4.86 -17.56 1.06
C PHE A 329 -5.81 -16.54 1.71
N SER A 330 -5.43 -15.92 2.84
CA SER A 330 -6.23 -14.85 3.45
C SER A 330 -6.07 -13.52 2.73
N TYR A 331 -4.87 -13.24 2.20
CA TYR A 331 -4.58 -12.00 1.48
C TYR A 331 -4.95 -12.06 0.00
N GLY A 332 -4.82 -13.21 -0.67
CA GLY A 332 -5.15 -13.37 -2.09
C GLY A 332 -6.65 -13.42 -2.43
N LEU A 333 -7.54 -13.21 -1.46
CA LEU A 333 -9.00 -13.36 -1.62
C LEU A 333 -9.81 -12.09 -1.31
N PHE A 334 -9.13 -10.98 -1.05
CA PHE A 334 -9.73 -9.65 -0.83
C PHE A 334 -9.04 -8.54 -1.64
N ILE A 335 -8.29 -8.93 -2.67
CA ILE A 335 -7.88 -8.10 -3.80
C ILE A 335 -8.50 -8.75 -5.03
#